data_AF-A0AAV2GQA9-F1
#
_entry.id   AF-A0AAV2GQA9-F1
#
_cell.length_a   1.000
_cell.length_b   1.000
_cell.length_c   1.000
_cell.angle_alpha   90.00
_cell.angle_beta   90.00
_cell.angle_gamma   90.00
#
_symmetry.space_group_name_H-M   'P 1'
#
loop_
_entity.id
_entity.type
_entity.pdbx_description
1 polymer ?
#
loop_
_entity_poly.entity_id
_entity_poly.type
_entity_poly.pdbx_seq_one_letter_code
_entity_poly.pdbx_strand_id
1 'polypeptide(L)'
;MGTWNLACVVRHIWAVLFRQGSLWVAWIWEYRIKGGNFWTLTSKAGSWLWQKILKIRDKVRGWFSVASDGVYWKGALMPKLCIRKVWEEFGPKRSYVPWKTLIWKGPNIPRNQFLVWLVVTDCITTGEKAQG
;
A
#
# COMPACT_ATOMS: atom_id res chain seq x y z
N MET A 1 9.09 -4.32 -6.19
CA MET A 1 8.44 -3.11 -5.62
C MET A 1 7.85 -3.50 -4.28
N GLY A 2 8.31 -2.91 -3.18
CA GLY A 2 7.72 -3.15 -1.86
C GLY A 2 6.23 -2.84 -1.90
N THR A 3 5.41 -3.77 -1.43
CA THR A 3 3.94 -3.73 -1.40
C THR A 3 3.39 -2.46 -0.73
N TRP A 4 4.19 -1.78 0.12
CA TRP A 4 3.73 -0.63 0.91
C TRP A 4 3.49 0.57 0.00
N ASN A 5 4.38 0.72 -0.97
CA ASN A 5 4.25 1.73 -2.01
C ASN A 5 3.03 1.46 -2.91
N LEU A 6 2.61 0.21 -3.07
CA LEU A 6 1.43 -0.11 -3.88
C LEU A 6 0.15 0.38 -3.22
N ALA A 7 -0.04 0.10 -1.93
CA ALA A 7 -1.24 0.54 -1.20
C ALA A 7 -1.37 2.07 -1.18
N CYS A 8 -0.26 2.77 -0.95
CA CYS A 8 -0.22 4.22 -1.01
C CYS A 8 -0.52 4.76 -2.42
N VAL A 9 0.00 4.13 -3.48
CA VAL A 9 -0.28 4.55 -4.87
C VAL A 9 -1.75 4.31 -5.23
N VAL A 10 -2.33 3.17 -4.84
CA VAL A 10 -3.76 2.86 -5.03
C VAL A 10 -4.64 3.91 -4.35
N ARG A 11 -4.24 4.40 -3.17
CA ARG A 11 -4.94 5.51 -2.50
C ARG A 11 -4.94 6.80 -3.31
N HIS A 12 -3.83 7.12 -3.97
CA HIS A 12 -3.79 8.30 -4.82
C HIS A 12 -4.60 8.12 -6.10
N ILE A 13 -4.60 6.91 -6.70
CA ILE A 13 -5.47 6.59 -7.84
C ILE A 13 -6.94 6.78 -7.47
N TRP A 14 -7.36 6.28 -6.31
CA TRP A 14 -8.70 6.52 -5.78
C TRP A 14 -9.01 8.01 -5.64
N ALA A 15 -8.11 8.76 -5.00
CA ALA A 15 -8.30 10.20 -4.82
C ALA A 15 -8.45 10.95 -6.16
N VAL A 16 -7.69 10.56 -7.19
CA VAL A 16 -7.79 11.12 -8.54
C VAL A 16 -9.13 10.78 -9.19
N LEU A 17 -9.55 9.52 -9.17
CA LEU A 17 -10.81 9.08 -9.79
C LEU A 17 -12.04 9.78 -9.19
N PHE A 18 -12.04 9.94 -7.87
CA PHE A 18 -13.16 10.52 -7.13
C PHE A 18 -13.05 12.02 -6.86
N ARG A 19 -12.07 12.70 -7.49
CA ARG A 19 -11.81 14.14 -7.29
C ARG A 19 -11.78 14.54 -5.80
N GLN A 20 -11.18 13.69 -4.97
CA GLN A 20 -11.03 13.96 -3.54
C GLN A 20 -10.17 15.22 -3.36
N GLY A 21 -10.68 16.18 -2.57
CA GLY A 21 -10.31 17.61 -2.55
C GLY A 21 -8.89 18.00 -2.14
N SER A 22 -7.87 17.23 -2.52
CA SER A 22 -6.48 17.66 -2.42
C SER A 22 -6.11 18.57 -3.59
N LEU A 23 -5.32 19.61 -3.32
CA LEU A 23 -4.78 20.52 -4.33
C LEU A 23 -4.04 19.76 -5.45
N TRP A 24 -3.31 18.71 -5.08
CA TRP A 24 -2.60 17.87 -6.04
C TRP A 24 -3.57 17.16 -7.00
N VAL A 25 -4.71 16.65 -6.52
CA VAL A 25 -5.74 16.04 -7.39
C VAL A 25 -6.35 17.08 -8.33
N ALA A 26 -6.71 18.26 -7.82
CA ALA A 26 -7.25 19.34 -8.65
C ALA A 26 -6.25 19.75 -9.76
N TRP A 27 -4.97 19.89 -9.41
CA TRP A 27 -3.91 20.21 -10.36
C TRP A 27 -3.70 19.12 -11.43
N ILE A 28 -3.80 17.85 -11.06
CA ILE A 28 -3.74 16.73 -12.01
C ILE A 28 -4.90 16.81 -13.01
N TRP A 29 -6.11 17.09 -12.55
CA TRP A 29 -7.26 17.22 -13.44
C TRP A 29 -7.12 18.38 -14.41
N GLU A 30 -6.67 19.52 -13.93
CA GLU A 30 -6.49 20.74 -14.72
C GLU A 30 -5.36 20.61 -15.75
N TYR A 31 -4.17 20.17 -15.33
CA TYR A 31 -2.97 20.24 -16.15
C TYR A 31 -2.57 18.93 -16.83
N ARG A 32 -3.00 17.76 -16.31
CA ARG A 32 -2.57 16.45 -16.82
C ARG A 32 -3.68 15.70 -17.53
N ILE A 33 -4.88 15.68 -16.94
CA ILE A 33 -6.01 14.97 -17.53
C ILE A 33 -6.70 15.84 -18.59
N LYS A 34 -6.82 17.16 -18.35
CA LYS A 34 -7.39 18.14 -19.31
C LYS A 34 -8.75 17.70 -19.89
N GLY A 35 -9.62 17.13 -19.06
CA GLY A 35 -10.93 16.61 -19.49
C GLY A 35 -10.89 15.25 -20.22
N GLY A 36 -9.72 14.65 -20.40
CA GLY A 36 -9.58 13.30 -20.96
C GLY A 36 -9.89 12.17 -19.97
N ASN A 37 -9.74 10.93 -20.45
CA ASN A 37 -9.93 9.74 -19.63
C ASN A 37 -8.62 9.34 -18.93
N PHE A 38 -8.63 9.27 -17.60
CA PHE A 38 -7.48 8.85 -16.79
C PHE A 38 -6.83 7.53 -17.27
N TRP A 39 -7.65 6.59 -17.75
CA TRP A 39 -7.22 5.26 -18.20
C TRP A 39 -6.57 5.22 -19.59
N THR A 40 -6.74 6.24 -20.42
CA THR A 40 -6.19 6.27 -21.80
C THR A 40 -4.98 7.20 -21.93
N LEU A 41 -4.64 7.96 -20.88
CA LEU A 41 -3.48 8.85 -20.88
C LEU A 41 -2.16 8.07 -21.03
N THR A 42 -1.32 8.50 -21.97
CA THR A 42 0.01 7.91 -22.25
C THR A 42 1.17 8.82 -21.82
N SER A 43 0.89 10.04 -21.35
CA SER A 43 1.93 11.04 -21.05
C SER A 43 2.80 10.65 -19.85
N LYS A 44 4.08 10.35 -20.11
CA LYS A 44 5.11 10.01 -19.11
C LYS A 44 5.67 11.25 -18.38
N ALA A 45 5.25 12.46 -18.74
CA ALA A 45 5.77 13.70 -18.17
C ALA A 45 5.05 14.08 -16.86
N GLY A 46 5.82 14.29 -15.78
CA GLY A 46 5.26 14.72 -14.49
C GLY A 46 6.09 14.29 -13.29
N SER A 47 5.51 14.46 -12.10
CA SER A 47 6.15 14.06 -10.85
C SER A 47 6.38 12.55 -10.81
N TRP A 48 7.37 12.13 -10.02
CA TRP A 48 7.67 10.70 -9.83
C TRP A 48 6.46 9.90 -9.36
N LEU A 49 5.61 10.48 -8.51
CA LEU A 49 4.35 9.88 -8.06
C LEU A 49 3.39 9.65 -9.24
N TRP A 50 3.26 10.63 -10.15
CA TRP A 50 2.43 10.50 -11.35
C TRP A 50 2.93 9.38 -12.27
N GLN A 51 4.23 9.32 -12.52
CA GLN A 51 4.82 8.23 -13.31
C GLN A 51 4.59 6.85 -12.66
N LYS A 52 4.69 6.75 -11.33
CA LYS A 52 4.36 5.53 -10.60
C LYS A 52 2.89 5.16 -10.72
N ILE A 53 2.00 6.14 -10.61
CA ILE A 53 0.56 5.95 -10.79
C ILE A 53 0.28 5.36 -12.17
N LEU A 54 0.86 5.93 -13.23
CA LEU A 54 0.67 5.43 -14.60
C LEU A 54 1.18 3.99 -14.77
N LYS A 55 2.34 3.64 -14.19
CA LYS A 55 2.86 2.27 -14.25
C LYS A 55 1.98 1.25 -13.52
N ILE A 56 1.38 1.65 -12.40
CA ILE A 56 0.55 0.76 -11.58
C ILE A 56 -0.88 0.68 -12.10
N ARG A 57 -1.35 1.74 -12.76
CA ARG A 57 -2.71 1.88 -13.31
C ARG A 57 -3.16 0.62 -14.05
N ASP A 58 -2.36 0.13 -14.98
CA ASP A 58 -2.76 -0.99 -15.82
C ASP A 58 -2.87 -2.30 -15.03
N LYS A 59 -2.04 -2.46 -13.98
CA LYS A 59 -2.13 -3.60 -13.05
C LYS A 59 -3.39 -3.56 -12.19
N VAL A 60 -3.83 -2.37 -11.78
CA VAL A 60 -5.00 -2.21 -10.92
C VAL A 60 -6.31 -2.05 -11.71
N ARG A 61 -6.24 -1.81 -13.02
CA ARG A 61 -7.41 -1.55 -13.87
C ARG A 61 -8.50 -2.63 -13.75
N GLY A 62 -8.11 -3.90 -13.71
CA GLY A 62 -9.05 -5.01 -13.59
C GLY A 62 -9.75 -5.13 -12.23
N TRP A 63 -9.31 -4.38 -11.21
CA TRP A 63 -9.97 -4.36 -9.90
C TRP A 63 -10.96 -3.23 -9.75
N PHE A 64 -10.87 -2.20 -10.58
CA PHE A 64 -11.82 -1.10 -10.61
C PHE A 64 -12.87 -1.37 -11.67
N SER A 65 -14.13 -1.49 -11.27
CA SER A 65 -15.26 -1.42 -12.20
C SER A 65 -16.07 -0.17 -11.90
N VAL A 66 -16.32 0.63 -12.94
CA VAL A 66 -17.18 1.81 -12.87
C VAL A 66 -18.56 1.38 -13.33
N ALA A 67 -19.57 1.52 -12.48
CA ALA A 67 -20.97 1.31 -12.81
C ALA A 67 -21.76 2.61 -12.56
N SER A 68 -23.04 2.64 -12.94
CA SER A 68 -23.89 3.84 -12.87
C SER A 68 -24.11 4.36 -11.43
N ASP A 69 -23.98 3.48 -10.46
CA ASP A 69 -24.19 3.68 -9.02
C ASP A 69 -22.89 3.89 -8.23
N GLY A 70 -21.72 3.76 -8.86
CA GLY A 70 -20.44 4.07 -8.24
C GLY A 70 -19.25 3.29 -8.79
N VAL A 71 -18.11 3.39 -8.11
CA VAL A 71 -16.93 2.57 -8.43
C VAL A 71 -16.84 1.41 -7.43
N TYR A 72 -16.65 0.24 -7.99
CA TYR A 72 -16.53 -1.02 -7.30
C TYR A 72 -15.08 -1.46 -7.29
N TRP A 73 -14.68 -2.08 -6.19
CA TRP A 73 -13.40 -2.76 -6.06
C TRP A 73 -13.64 -4.27 -6.01
N LYS A 74 -13.21 -5.02 -7.03
CA LYS A 74 -13.52 -6.47 -7.17
C LYS A 74 -15.01 -6.80 -6.92
N GLY A 75 -15.93 -5.96 -7.41
CA GLY A 75 -17.37 -6.16 -7.26
C GLY A 75 -17.95 -5.76 -5.90
N ALA A 76 -17.18 -5.19 -4.97
CA ALA A 76 -17.69 -4.59 -3.75
C ALA A 76 -17.80 -3.06 -3.87
N LEU A 77 -18.95 -2.50 -3.51
CA LEU A 77 -19.14 -1.06 -3.42
C LEU A 77 -18.22 -0.51 -2.32
N MET A 78 -17.37 0.44 -2.68
CA MET A 78 -16.47 1.08 -1.72
C MET A 78 -16.75 2.59 -1.67
N PRO A 79 -17.47 3.09 -0.66
CA PRO A 79 -17.65 4.54 -0.48
C PRO A 79 -16.37 5.23 0.03
N LYS A 80 -15.46 4.49 0.68
CA LYS A 80 -14.18 5.01 1.19
C LYS A 80 -13.06 3.97 1.04
N LEU A 81 -11.91 4.40 0.52
CA LEU A 81 -10.73 3.54 0.44
C LEU A 81 -10.00 3.45 1.79
N CYS A 82 -9.91 2.23 2.33
CA CYS A 82 -9.10 1.93 3.51
C CYS A 82 -7.76 1.31 3.11
N ILE A 83 -6.64 2.00 3.40
CA ILE A 83 -5.28 1.51 3.11
C ILE A 83 -5.06 0.11 3.68
N ARG A 84 -5.61 -0.18 4.87
CA ARG A 84 -5.52 -1.49 5.50
C ARG A 84 -6.12 -2.60 4.63
N LYS A 85 -7.32 -2.40 4.07
CA LYS A 85 -7.97 -3.39 3.19
C LYS A 85 -7.15 -3.62 1.92
N VAL A 86 -6.63 -2.54 1.36
CA VAL A 86 -5.70 -2.57 0.23
C VAL A 86 -4.46 -3.38 0.61
N TRP A 87 -3.84 -3.12 1.76
CA TRP A 87 -2.67 -3.84 2.25
C TRP A 87 -2.94 -5.33 2.54
N GLU A 88 -4.08 -5.68 3.13
CA GLU A 88 -4.46 -7.08 3.36
C GLU A 88 -4.57 -7.85 2.05
N GLU A 89 -5.01 -7.18 0.99
CA GLU A 89 -5.11 -7.77 -0.35
C GLU A 89 -3.77 -7.85 -1.09
N PHE A 90 -2.97 -6.77 -1.02
CA PHE A 90 -1.73 -6.63 -1.79
C PHE A 90 -0.48 -7.10 -1.07
N GLY A 91 -0.52 -7.13 0.25
CA GLY A 91 0.60 -7.52 1.08
C GLY A 91 1.02 -8.95 0.79
N PRO A 92 2.29 -9.30 1.04
CA PRO A 92 2.68 -10.70 1.02
C PRO A 92 1.74 -11.48 1.96
N LYS A 93 1.19 -12.61 1.47
CA LYS A 93 0.45 -13.54 2.32
C LYS A 93 1.43 -14.00 3.40
N ARG A 94 1.32 -13.44 4.60
CA ARG A 94 2.21 -13.80 5.70
C ARG A 94 1.94 -15.27 6.02
N SER A 95 2.97 -16.11 5.97
CA SER A 95 2.90 -17.40 6.64
C SER A 95 2.56 -17.13 8.11
N TYR A 96 1.61 -17.90 8.64
CA TYR A 96 1.30 -17.81 10.05
C TYR A 96 2.54 -18.21 10.84
N VAL A 97 3.19 -17.25 11.48
CA VAL A 97 4.33 -17.49 12.36
C VAL A 97 3.85 -17.63 13.80
N PRO A 98 3.99 -18.81 14.44
CA PRO A 98 3.52 -19.06 15.81
C PRO A 98 4.08 -18.08 16.84
N TRP A 99 5.34 -17.67 16.66
CA TRP A 99 6.04 -16.75 17.57
C TRP A 99 5.45 -15.34 17.59
N LYS A 100 4.74 -14.88 16.54
CA LYS A 100 4.18 -13.51 16.54
C LYS A 100 3.18 -13.31 17.68
N THR A 101 2.42 -14.37 18.00
CA THR A 101 1.41 -14.34 19.06
C THR A 101 2.07 -14.40 20.43
N LEU A 102 3.15 -15.19 20.56
CA LEU A 102 3.93 -15.29 21.79
C LEU A 102 4.60 -13.96 22.16
N ILE A 103 5.17 -13.24 21.18
CA ILE A 103 5.93 -12.00 21.44
C ILE A 103 4.99 -10.78 21.58
N TRP A 104 4.02 -10.63 20.68
CA TRP A 104 3.24 -9.39 20.57
C TRP A 104 1.81 -9.49 21.11
N LYS A 105 1.34 -10.68 21.49
CA LYS A 105 0.01 -10.90 22.07
C LYS A 105 0.01 -11.66 23.41
N GLY A 106 1.18 -12.03 23.93
CA GLY A 106 1.30 -12.68 25.25
C GLY A 106 1.20 -11.67 26.40
N PRO A 107 1.05 -12.13 27.66
CA PRO A 107 1.00 -11.28 28.86
C PRO A 107 2.34 -10.59 29.20
N ASN A 108 3.29 -10.57 28.27
CA ASN A 108 4.66 -10.10 28.50
C ASN A 108 4.75 -8.57 28.49
N ILE A 109 5.45 -8.07 29.51
CA ILE A 109 5.80 -6.67 29.76
C ILE A 109 6.41 -6.06 28.48
N PRO A 110 5.87 -4.93 27.96
CA PRO A 110 6.28 -4.35 26.67
C PRO A 110 7.78 -4.05 26.58
N ARG A 111 8.46 -3.89 27.71
CA ARG A 111 9.91 -3.62 27.81
C ARG A 111 10.79 -4.74 27.24
N ASN A 112 10.37 -6.00 27.29
CA ASN A 112 11.21 -7.14 26.89
C ASN A 112 10.83 -7.72 25.51
N GLN A 113 9.75 -7.24 24.87
CA GLN A 113 9.26 -7.76 23.60
C GLN A 113 10.27 -7.56 22.46
N PHE A 114 10.98 -6.43 22.48
CA PHE A 114 12.03 -6.14 21.50
C PHE A 114 13.25 -7.06 21.64
N LEU A 115 13.69 -7.34 22.86
CA LEU A 115 14.80 -8.26 23.14
C LEU A 115 14.45 -9.70 22.74
N VAL A 116 13.24 -10.16 23.07
CA VAL A 116 12.76 -11.50 22.66
C VAL A 116 12.67 -11.60 21.14
N TRP A 117 12.24 -10.53 20.46
CA TRP A 117 12.24 -10.50 19.00
C TRP A 117 13.66 -10.66 18.43
N LEU A 118 14.64 -9.93 18.95
CA LEU A 118 16.04 -10.05 18.53
C LEU A 118 16.62 -11.45 18.74
N VAL A 119 16.31 -12.08 19.88
CA VAL A 119 16.69 -13.48 20.18
C VAL A 119 16.08 -14.43 19.14
N VAL A 120 14.79 -14.30 18.86
CA VAL A 120 14.07 -15.20 17.94
C VAL A 120 14.49 -15.00 16.49
N THR A 121 14.92 -13.80 16.09
CA THR A 121 15.40 -13.50 14.74
C THR A 121 16.91 -13.67 14.57
N ASP A 122 17.61 -14.24 15.56
CA ASP A 122 19.06 -14.45 15.58
C ASP A 122 19.84 -13.16 15.25
N CYS A 123 19.27 -12.01 15.62
CA CYS A 123 19.83 -10.68 15.37
C CYS A 123 20.71 -10.20 16.52
N ILE A 124 20.98 -11.06 17.49
CA ILE A 124 22.03 -10.83 18.47
C ILE A 124 23.32 -11.22 17.77
N THR A 125 24.15 -10.23 17.41
CA THR A 125 25.58 -10.49 17.25
C THR A 125 26.07 -10.98 18.60
N THR A 126 26.03 -12.30 18.84
CA THR A 126 26.86 -12.94 19.84
C THR A 126 28.28 -12.67 19.36
N GLY A 127 28.85 -11.58 19.85
CA GLY A 127 30.28 -11.34 19.83
C GLY A 127 30.91 -12.40 20.72
N GLU A 128 30.93 -13.65 20.26
CA GLU A 128 31.85 -14.65 20.74
C GLU A 128 33.23 -14.22 20.24
N LYS A 129 33.87 -13.32 21.00
CA LYS A 129 35.32 -13.38 21.12
C LYS A 129 35.63 -14.68 21.85
N ALA A 130 35.78 -15.76 21.11
CA ALA A 130 36.51 -16.94 21.58
C ALA A 130 37.96 -16.77 21.14
N GLN A 131 38.82 -16.40 22.09
CA GLN A 131 40.24 -16.70 22.02
C GLN A 131 40.43 -18.22 21.96
N GLY A 132 41.32 -18.66 21.09
CA GLY A 132 41.79 -20.03 20.93
C GLY A 132 42.73 -20.10 19.75
#